data_AF-A0AAW1KNK0-F1
#
_entry.id   AF-A0AAW1KNK0-F1
#
_cell.length_a   1.000
_cell.length_b   1.000
_cell.length_c   1.000
_cell.angle_alpha   90.00
_cell.angle_beta   90.00
_cell.angle_gamma   90.00
#
_symmetry.space_group_name_H-M   'P 1'
#
loop_
_entity.id
_entity.type
_entity.pdbx_description
1 polymer ?
#
loop_
_entity_poly.entity_id
_entity_poly.type
_entity_poly.pdbx_seq_one_letter_code
_entity_poly.pdbx_strand_id
1 'polypeptide(L)'
;MSVASRGTPSVCVLWAQTPKDVILAAVKEVAENQRSIRPVAEEYGINFMTLQRYVKKYEKAGPNEGNKISTGYLRTRQILTPFQENELAVYVIECSRIYHGVEVG
;
A
#
# COMPACT_ATOMS: atom_id res chain seq x y z
N MET A 1 42.58 -7.11 -3.51
CA MET A 1 41.67 -6.38 -4.43
C MET A 1 40.79 -7.40 -5.12
N SER A 2 39.48 -7.35 -4.93
CA SER A 2 38.50 -7.88 -5.90
C SER A 2 37.11 -7.40 -5.49
N VAL A 3 36.69 -6.28 -6.07
CA VAL A 3 35.30 -5.82 -5.99
C VAL A 3 34.59 -6.54 -7.13
N ALA A 4 33.90 -7.63 -6.81
CA ALA A 4 33.06 -8.31 -7.78
C ALA A 4 31.85 -7.43 -8.10
N SER A 5 31.89 -6.81 -9.28
CA SER A 5 30.74 -6.18 -9.91
C SER A 5 29.64 -7.21 -10.11
N ARG A 6 28.57 -7.12 -9.30
CA ARG A 6 27.32 -7.80 -9.61
C ARG A 6 26.43 -6.76 -10.27
N GLY A 7 26.37 -6.83 -11.59
CA GLY A 7 25.48 -6.01 -12.40
C GLY A 7 24.05 -6.20 -11.92
N THR A 8 23.44 -5.12 -11.47
CA THR A 8 22.00 -5.08 -11.24
C THR A 8 21.33 -4.90 -12.60
N PRO A 9 20.45 -5.81 -13.03
CA PRO A 9 19.62 -5.53 -14.18
C PRO A 9 18.73 -4.33 -13.84
N SER A 10 18.83 -3.33 -14.69
CA SER A 10 18.02 -2.11 -14.67
C SER A 10 16.56 -2.46 -14.90
N VAL A 11 15.85 -2.86 -13.85
CA VAL A 11 14.38 -3.07 -13.87
C VAL A 11 13.71 -1.85 -13.24
N CYS A 12 13.93 -0.67 -13.83
CA CYS A 12 13.38 0.61 -13.36
C CYS A 12 11.85 0.75 -13.53
N VAL A 13 11.10 -0.30 -13.93
CA VAL A 13 9.70 -0.12 -14.37
C VAL A 13 8.68 -1.09 -13.73
N LEU A 14 9.09 -2.01 -12.84
CA LEU A 14 8.15 -2.99 -12.23
C LEU A 14 7.94 -2.86 -10.71
N TRP A 15 8.58 -1.89 -10.06
CA TRP A 15 8.56 -1.74 -8.59
C TRP A 15 7.19 -1.35 -7.99
N ALA A 16 6.20 -1.00 -8.83
CA ALA A 16 4.86 -0.63 -8.37
C ALA A 16 4.02 -1.84 -7.93
N GLN A 17 4.39 -3.07 -8.32
CA GLN A 17 3.54 -4.26 -8.21
C GLN A 17 4.14 -5.39 -7.36
N THR A 18 4.94 -5.08 -6.34
CA THR A 18 5.40 -6.12 -5.41
C THR A 18 4.20 -6.72 -4.66
N PRO A 19 3.98 -8.05 -4.72
CA PRO A 19 2.88 -8.68 -3.99
C PRO A 19 3.08 -8.53 -2.48
N LYS A 20 1.97 -8.45 -1.75
CA LYS A 20 1.96 -8.24 -0.29
C LYS A 20 2.80 -9.28 0.44
N ASP A 21 2.70 -10.54 0.02
CA ASP A 21 3.37 -11.66 0.67
C ASP A 21 4.90 -11.52 0.64
N VAL A 22 5.44 -11.03 -0.47
CA VAL A 22 6.89 -10.78 -0.64
C VAL A 22 7.35 -9.65 0.26
N ILE A 23 6.57 -8.57 0.37
CA ILE A 23 6.86 -7.46 1.28
C ILE A 23 6.83 -7.94 2.73
N LEU A 24 5.83 -8.74 3.11
CA LEU A 24 5.70 -9.26 4.47
C LEU A 24 6.85 -10.20 4.84
N ALA A 25 7.28 -11.07 3.93
CA ALA A 25 8.44 -11.93 4.14
C ALA A 25 9.72 -11.12 4.38
N ALA A 26 10.00 -10.13 3.54
CA ALA A 26 11.17 -9.26 3.68
C ALA A 26 11.13 -8.44 4.98
N VAL A 27 9.95 -7.96 5.40
CA VAL A 27 9.78 -7.22 6.65
C VAL A 27 10.06 -8.10 7.86
N LYS A 28 9.57 -9.35 7.85
CA LYS A 28 9.86 -10.32 8.92
C LYS A 28 11.35 -10.61 9.01
N GLU A 29 12.05 -10.78 7.87
CA GLU A 29 13.50 -10.96 7.91
C GLU A 29 14.25 -9.79 8.54
N VAL A 30 13.83 -8.56 8.28
CA VAL A 30 14.46 -7.38 8.89
C VAL A 30 14.11 -7.29 10.38
N ALA A 31 12.83 -7.44 10.73
CA ALA A 31 12.34 -7.20 12.09
C ALA A 31 12.65 -8.35 13.07
N GLU A 32 12.54 -9.60 12.63
CA GLU A 32 12.72 -10.79 13.46
C GLU A 32 14.18 -11.28 13.43
N ASN A 33 14.83 -11.27 12.26
CA ASN A 33 16.22 -11.74 12.12
C ASN A 33 17.27 -10.60 12.25
N GLN A 34 16.84 -9.37 12.56
CA GLN A 34 17.70 -8.18 12.73
C GLN A 34 18.67 -7.93 11.56
N ARG A 35 18.28 -8.32 10.34
CA ARG A 35 19.09 -8.08 9.15
C ARG A 35 19.01 -6.62 8.71
N SER A 36 20.07 -6.14 8.08
CA SER A 36 20.11 -4.80 7.50
C SER A 36 19.10 -4.68 6.34
N ILE A 37 18.42 -3.55 6.23
CA ILE A 37 17.36 -3.30 5.23
C ILE A 37 17.89 -3.35 3.78
N ARG A 38 19.12 -2.85 3.54
CA ARG A 38 19.70 -2.78 2.18
C ARG A 38 19.90 -4.15 1.52
N PRO A 39 20.60 -5.13 2.13
CA PRO A 39 20.78 -6.44 1.51
C PRO A 39 19.45 -7.17 1.32
N VAL A 40 18.53 -7.09 2.29
CA VAL A 40 17.20 -7.71 2.18
C VAL A 40 16.38 -7.07 1.05
N ALA A 41 16.47 -5.75 0.86
CA ALA A 41 15.81 -5.07 -0.26
C ALA A 41 16.32 -5.57 -1.62
N GLU A 42 17.63 -5.76 -1.76
CA GLU A 42 18.25 -6.27 -3.00
C GLU A 42 17.89 -7.73 -3.27
N GLU A 43 17.92 -8.59 -2.25
CA GLU A 43 17.57 -10.02 -2.35
C GLU A 43 16.13 -10.25 -2.78
N TYR A 44 15.20 -9.46 -2.24
CA TYR A 44 13.78 -9.55 -2.55
C TYR A 44 13.33 -8.68 -3.74
N GLY A 45 14.25 -7.93 -4.35
CA GLY A 45 13.94 -7.02 -5.46
C GLY A 45 12.99 -5.87 -5.08
N ILE A 46 13.01 -5.44 -3.81
CA ILE A 46 12.13 -4.40 -3.26
C ILE A 46 12.90 -3.08 -3.21
N ASN A 47 12.22 -1.95 -3.50
CA ASN A 47 12.82 -0.65 -3.25
C ASN A 47 13.12 -0.45 -1.75
N PHE A 48 14.34 -0.01 -1.42
CA PHE A 48 14.78 0.28 -0.06
C PHE A 48 13.80 1.17 0.71
N MET A 49 13.30 2.25 0.09
CA MET A 49 12.33 3.17 0.71
C MET A 49 11.01 2.47 1.04
N THR A 50 10.56 1.58 0.14
CA THR A 50 9.37 0.77 0.34
C THR A 50 9.56 -0.17 1.52
N LEU A 51 10.63 -0.97 1.53
CA LEU A 51 10.91 -1.90 2.62
C LEU A 51 11.03 -1.16 3.97
N GLN A 52 11.78 -0.06 4.02
CA GLN A 52 11.92 0.77 5.22
C GLN A 52 10.57 1.31 5.72
N ARG A 53 9.68 1.75 4.82
CA ARG A 53 8.33 2.19 5.18
C ARG A 53 7.52 1.06 5.79
N TYR A 54 7.60 -0.15 5.23
CA TYR A 54 6.84 -1.31 5.73
C TYR A 54 7.38 -1.85 7.05
N VAL A 55 8.70 -1.85 7.26
CA VAL A 55 9.34 -2.20 8.54
C VAL A 55 8.84 -1.27 9.65
N LYS A 56 8.87 0.05 9.42
CA LYS A 56 8.32 1.03 10.38
C LYS A 56 6.83 0.83 10.67
N LYS A 57 6.05 0.38 9.68
CA LYS A 57 4.62 0.07 9.89
C LYS A 57 4.46 -1.18 10.76
N TYR A 58 5.27 -2.21 10.54
CA TYR A 58 5.26 -3.44 11.32
C TYR A 58 5.62 -3.20 12.78
N GLU A 59 6.68 -2.43 13.04
CA GLU A 59 7.09 -2.04 14.39
C GLU A 59 5.99 -1.29 15.15
N LYS A 60 5.24 -0.40 14.47
CA LYS A 60 4.14 0.36 15.07
C LYS A 60 2.89 -0.47 15.33
N ALA A 61 2.60 -1.46 14.48
CA ALA A 61 1.41 -2.31 14.60
C ALA A 61 1.60 -3.42 15.65
N GLY A 62 2.85 -3.81 15.92
CA GLY A 62 3.18 -4.93 16.79
C GLY A 62 3.10 -6.29 16.07
N PRO A 63 3.78 -7.33 16.59
CA PRO A 63 3.97 -8.61 15.89
C PRO A 63 2.66 -9.37 15.61
N ASN A 64 1.59 -9.10 16.37
CA ASN A 64 0.29 -9.77 16.21
C ASN A 64 -0.59 -9.18 15.10
N GLU A 65 -0.27 -8.00 14.57
CA GLU A 65 -1.08 -7.28 13.57
C GLU A 65 -0.40 -7.21 12.19
N GLY A 66 0.68 -7.98 11.96
CA GLY A 66 1.46 -7.96 10.71
C GLY A 66 0.64 -8.20 9.43
N ASN A 67 -0.43 -8.99 9.52
CA ASN A 67 -1.35 -9.24 8.39
C ASN A 67 -2.31 -8.09 8.08
N LYS A 68 -2.42 -7.08 8.95
CA LYS A 68 -3.24 -5.88 8.73
C LYS A 68 -2.46 -4.72 8.12
N ILE A 69 -1.20 -4.93 7.73
CA ILE A 69 -0.43 -3.87 7.08
C ILE A 69 -1.06 -3.55 5.72
N SER A 70 -1.91 -2.53 5.72
CA SER A 70 -2.56 -2.01 4.52
C SER A 70 -1.52 -1.46 3.55
N THR A 71 -1.49 -2.07 2.35
CA THR A 71 -0.76 -1.57 1.19
C THR A 71 -1.66 -0.64 0.38
N GLY A 72 -1.13 0.48 -0.08
CA GLY A 72 -1.89 1.49 -0.81
C GLY A 72 -2.35 2.68 0.05
N TYR A 73 -3.28 3.45 -0.47
CA TYR A 73 -3.91 4.56 0.24
C TYR A 73 -4.96 4.01 1.21
N LEU A 74 -4.87 4.38 2.51
CA LEU A 74 -5.82 3.95 3.56
C LEU A 74 -7.26 4.41 3.28
N ARG A 75 -7.39 5.50 2.55
CA ARG A 75 -8.65 6.10 2.13
C ARG A 75 -8.45 6.56 0.70
N THR A 76 -9.41 6.32 -0.18
CA THR A 76 -9.49 7.01 -1.48
C THR A 76 -9.36 8.51 -1.22
N ARG A 77 -8.83 9.30 -2.16
CA ARG A 77 -8.73 10.77 -2.05
C ARG A 77 -10.13 11.35 -1.92
N GLN A 78 -10.70 11.29 -0.72
CA GLN A 78 -12.07 11.65 -0.44
C GLN A 78 -12.13 13.17 -0.49
N ILE A 79 -12.69 13.67 -1.59
CA ILE A 79 -12.79 15.10 -1.88
C ILE A 79 -13.97 15.69 -1.10
N LEU A 80 -15.07 14.93 -0.98
CA LEU A 80 -16.27 15.34 -0.28
C LEU A 80 -16.30 14.74 1.12
N THR A 81 -16.69 15.54 2.11
CA THR A 81 -16.97 15.03 3.46
C THR A 81 -18.16 14.05 3.42
N PRO A 82 -18.30 13.13 4.39
CA PRO A 82 -19.43 12.21 4.45
C PRO A 82 -20.79 12.93 4.43
N PHE A 83 -20.85 14.10 5.07
CA PHE A 83 -22.03 14.96 5.05
C PHE A 83 -22.35 15.47 3.63
N GLN A 84 -21.35 16.00 2.92
CA GLN A 84 -21.51 16.47 1.54
C GLN A 84 -21.83 15.35 0.55
N GLU A 85 -21.24 14.16 0.72
CA GLU A 85 -21.59 12.99 -0.10
C GLU A 85 -23.05 12.61 0.09
N ASN A 86 -23.55 12.67 1.32
CA ASN A 86 -24.95 12.38 1.62
C ASN A 86 -25.90 13.43 1.03
N GLU A 87 -25.61 14.72 1.21
CA GLU A 87 -26.39 15.82 0.61
C GLU A 87 -26.45 15.69 -0.92
N LEU A 88 -25.31 15.39 -1.56
CA LEU A 88 -25.26 15.19 -3.00
C LEU A 88 -26.08 13.97 -3.43
N ALA A 89 -26.03 12.86 -2.68
CA ALA A 89 -26.81 11.67 -2.97
C ALA A 89 -28.31 11.94 -2.89
N VAL A 90 -28.78 12.66 -1.86
CA VAL A 90 -30.18 13.08 -1.72
C VAL A 90 -30.60 13.93 -2.91
N TYR A 91 -29.82 14.95 -3.25
CA TYR A 91 -30.12 15.83 -4.38
C TYR A 91 -30.23 15.08 -5.72
N VAL A 92 -29.31 14.16 -5.99
CA VAL A 92 -29.32 13.35 -7.22
C VAL A 92 -30.56 12.47 -7.29
N ILE A 93 -30.99 11.87 -6.18
CA ILE A 93 -32.21 11.07 -6.10
C ILE A 93 -33.45 11.93 -6.35
N GLU A 94 -33.53 13.11 -5.73
CA GLU A 94 -34.64 14.04 -5.93
C GLU A 94 -34.74 14.47 -7.39
N CYS A 95 -33.62 14.85 -8.00
CA CYS A 95 -33.57 15.20 -9.42
C CYS A 95 -33.99 14.01 -10.30
N SER A 96 -33.51 12.79 -9.98
CA SER A 96 -33.88 11.59 -10.74
C SER A 96 -35.38 11.28 -10.65
N ARG A 97 -36.03 11.55 -9.51
CA ARG A 97 -37.48 11.42 -9.36
C ARG A 97 -38.22 12.43 -10.24
N ILE A 98 -37.77 13.69 -10.23
CA ILE A 98 -38.42 14.78 -10.99
C ILE A 98 -38.29 14.56 -12.51
N TYR A 99 -37.10 14.20 -12.98
CA TYR A 99 -36.81 14.19 -14.42
C TYR A 99 -36.92 12.81 -15.08
N HIS A 100 -36.76 11.74 -14.31
CA HIS A 100 -36.69 10.37 -14.84
C HIS A 100 -37.71 9.40 -14.21
N GLY A 101 -38.51 9.84 -13.22
CA GLY A 101 -39.54 9.01 -12.60
C GLY A 101 -38.99 7.76 -11.89
N VAL A 102 -37.71 7.77 -11.50
CA VAL A 102 -37.07 6.59 -10.89
C VAL A 102 -37.48 6.50 -9.42
N GLU A 103 -38.27 5.49 -9.09
CA GLU A 103 -38.55 5.08 -7.71
C GLU A 103 -37.50 4.06 -7.28
N VAL A 104 -36.72 4.40 -6.25
CA VAL A 104 -35.76 3.48 -5.64
C VAL A 104 -36.53 2.72 -4.56
N GLY A 105 -36.83 1.44 -4.82
CA GLY A 105 -37.45 0.50 -3.88
C GLY A 105 -36.46 -0.13 -2.92
#